data_AF-A0A925Y321-F1
#
_entry.id   AF-A0A925Y321-F1
#
_cell.length_a   1.000
_cell.length_b   1.000
_cell.length_c   1.000
_cell.angle_alpha   90.00
_cell.angle_beta   90.00
_cell.angle_gamma   90.00
#
_symmetry.space_group_name_H-M   'P 1'
#
loop_
_entity.id
_entity.type
_entity.pdbx_description
1 polymer ?
#
loop_
_entity_poly.entity_id
_entity_poly.type
_entity_poly.pdbx_seq_one_letter_code
_entity_poly.pdbx_strand_id
1 'polypeptide(L)'
;MIGLVIPITVTSKKSLPLVEAMTNARQIGLALDAFEQDFGKTPDWNTIAVVKKETRSTLPLGTKTSNDYFRQLVAAGLYDGEKLFFANIKGVRKTDYRAGDTHLLEKGECGFTYILGGSFKNVPPRPLLVTPMIPGTDRFDPKPFKGKAVILWTDFRAERIPIDEHGHVTDSAGRNLFDPANPVWGGASPMIAWPDL
;
A
#
# COMPACT_ATOMS: atom_id res chain seq x y z
N MET A 1 28.26 13.17 46.73
CA MET A 1 26.97 12.86 46.09
C MET A 1 27.24 12.76 44.59
N ILE A 2 27.41 11.54 44.07
CA ILE A 2 27.76 11.31 42.66
C ILE A 2 26.44 11.12 41.91
N GLY A 3 26.08 12.10 41.08
CA GLY A 3 24.89 12.03 40.24
C GLY A 3 25.12 11.04 39.10
N LEU A 4 24.46 9.88 39.18
CA LEU A 4 24.47 8.88 38.11
C LEU A 4 23.58 9.37 36.96
N VAL A 5 24.18 9.91 35.91
CA VAL A 5 23.48 10.21 34.66
C VAL A 5 23.44 8.93 33.84
N ILE A 6 22.28 8.28 33.76
CA ILE A 6 22.08 7.13 32.87
C ILE A 6 21.95 7.68 31.44
N PRO A 7 22.83 7.30 30.49
CA PRO A 7 22.65 7.70 29.11
C PRO A 7 21.40 7.03 28.56
N ILE A 8 20.44 7.83 28.05
CA ILE A 8 19.31 7.31 27.29
C ILE A 8 19.87 6.85 25.95
N THR A 9 20.06 5.54 25.78
CA THR A 9 20.41 4.95 24.49
C THR A 9 19.17 5.00 23.59
N VAL A 10 19.00 6.08 22.83
CA VAL A 10 17.97 6.19 21.80
C VAL A 10 18.30 5.17 20.70
N THR A 11 17.66 3.99 20.74
CA THR A 11 17.73 2.99 19.66
C THR A 11 16.99 3.46 18.41
N SER A 12 17.57 4.43 17.69
CA SER A 12 17.03 5.06 16.48
C SER A 12 17.11 4.18 15.21
N LYS A 13 17.94 3.12 15.18
CA LYS A 13 18.17 2.32 13.95
C LYS A 13 17.08 1.28 13.60
N LYS A 14 16.22 0.86 14.54
CA LYS A 14 15.30 -0.30 14.32
C LYS A 14 13.86 0.08 13.91
N SER A 15 13.56 1.35 13.64
CA SER A 15 12.25 1.82 13.14
C SER A 15 12.25 2.17 11.64
N LEU A 16 13.38 1.99 10.94
CA LEU A 16 13.54 2.39 9.54
C LEU A 16 12.57 1.71 8.57
N PRO A 17 12.34 0.37 8.61
CA PRO A 17 11.44 -0.29 7.65
C PRO A 17 10.00 0.19 7.72
N LEU A 18 9.47 0.35 8.94
CA LEU A 18 8.11 0.85 9.16
C LEU A 18 7.97 2.31 8.73
N VAL A 19 8.96 3.15 9.03
CA VAL A 19 8.95 4.56 8.65
C VAL A 19 9.08 4.74 7.13
N GLU A 20 9.92 3.92 6.46
CA GLU A 20 10.02 3.86 4.99
C GLU A 20 8.67 3.45 4.40
N ALA A 21 8.06 2.36 4.89
CA ALA A 21 6.76 1.90 4.43
C ALA A 21 5.63 2.94 4.63
N MET A 22 5.60 3.64 5.76
CA MET A 22 4.60 4.70 6.01
C MET A 22 4.82 5.91 5.09
N THR A 23 6.06 6.31 4.86
CA THR A 23 6.40 7.42 3.94
C THR A 23 6.02 7.06 2.51
N ASN A 24 6.38 5.86 2.09
CA ASN A 24 6.05 5.29 0.79
C ASN A 24 4.54 5.19 0.58
N ALA A 25 3.80 4.66 1.56
CA ALA A 25 2.34 4.59 1.52
C ALA A 25 1.68 5.97 1.32
N ARG A 26 2.17 7.02 1.99
CA ARG A 26 1.67 8.39 1.78
C ARG A 26 1.94 8.90 0.36
N GLN A 27 3.14 8.66 -0.17
CA GLN A 27 3.48 9.07 -1.54
C GLN A 27 2.62 8.32 -2.57
N ILE A 28 2.40 7.02 -2.38
CA ILE A 28 1.44 6.25 -3.21
C ILE A 28 0.05 6.88 -3.10
N GLY A 29 -0.39 7.24 -1.89
CA GLY A 29 -1.68 7.90 -1.67
C GLY A 29 -1.85 9.19 -2.46
N LEU A 30 -0.83 10.05 -2.50
CA LEU A 30 -0.87 11.27 -3.30
C LEU A 30 -0.97 10.98 -4.81
N ALA A 31 -0.25 9.96 -5.30
CA ALA A 31 -0.35 9.55 -6.70
C ALA A 31 -1.71 8.94 -7.04
N LEU A 32 -2.31 8.16 -6.12
CA LEU A 32 -3.65 7.60 -6.28
C LEU A 32 -4.72 8.70 -6.31
N ASP A 33 -4.57 9.75 -5.50
CA ASP A 33 -5.50 10.90 -5.50
C ASP A 33 -5.39 11.70 -6.80
N ALA A 34 -4.18 12.03 -7.24
CA ALA A 34 -3.97 12.67 -8.53
C ALA A 34 -4.56 11.84 -9.69
N PHE A 35 -4.39 10.52 -9.64
CA PHE A 35 -5.01 9.61 -10.61
C PHE A 35 -6.54 9.66 -10.56
N GLU A 36 -7.14 9.68 -9.37
CA GLU A 36 -8.61 9.83 -9.24
C GLU A 36 -9.10 11.18 -9.76
N GLN A 37 -8.32 12.26 -9.61
CA GLN A 37 -8.66 13.58 -10.15
C GLN A 37 -8.64 13.57 -11.69
N ASP A 38 -7.64 12.93 -12.30
CA ASP A 38 -7.47 12.89 -13.76
C ASP A 38 -8.44 11.92 -14.45
N PHE A 39 -8.63 10.73 -13.88
CA PHE A 39 -9.41 9.63 -14.50
C PHE A 39 -10.78 9.39 -13.85
N GLY A 40 -11.14 10.19 -12.84
CA GLY A 40 -12.43 10.17 -12.14
C GLY A 40 -12.58 9.08 -11.07
N LYS A 41 -11.62 8.16 -10.97
CA LYS A 41 -11.56 7.09 -9.96
C LYS A 41 -10.13 6.57 -9.79
N THR A 42 -9.86 5.93 -8.66
CA THR A 42 -8.59 5.23 -8.44
C THR A 42 -8.39 4.07 -9.44
N PRO A 43 -7.14 3.60 -9.65
CA PRO A 43 -6.86 2.54 -10.62
C PRO A 43 -7.72 1.29 -10.39
N ASP A 44 -8.38 0.85 -11.46
CA ASP A 44 -9.11 -0.41 -11.54
C ASP A 44 -8.94 -1.01 -12.95
N TRP A 45 -9.67 -2.09 -13.26
CA TRP A 45 -9.58 -2.73 -14.57
C TRP A 45 -10.23 -1.90 -15.70
N ASN A 46 -11.19 -1.03 -15.36
CA ASN A 46 -11.87 -0.17 -16.33
C ASN A 46 -11.01 1.06 -16.69
N THR A 47 -10.15 1.52 -15.78
CA THR A 47 -9.28 2.69 -16.04
C THR A 47 -8.17 2.38 -17.05
N ILE A 48 -7.81 1.11 -17.25
CA ILE A 48 -6.72 0.70 -18.14
C ILE A 48 -6.89 1.22 -19.57
N ALA A 49 -8.09 1.10 -20.13
CA ALA A 49 -8.35 1.49 -21.51
C ALA A 49 -8.25 3.02 -21.70
N VAL A 50 -8.78 3.79 -20.75
CA VAL A 50 -8.70 5.26 -20.79
C VAL A 50 -7.28 5.75 -20.58
N VAL A 51 -6.54 5.20 -19.61
CA VAL A 51 -5.12 5.53 -19.37
C VAL A 51 -4.30 5.29 -20.64
N LYS A 52 -4.40 4.11 -21.26
CA LYS A 52 -3.66 3.82 -22.51
C LYS A 52 -4.02 4.78 -23.63
N LYS A 53 -5.31 5.12 -23.77
CA LYS A 53 -5.78 6.01 -24.83
C LYS A 53 -5.26 7.44 -24.63
N GLU A 54 -5.31 7.96 -23.41
CA GLU A 54 -5.00 9.35 -23.11
C GLU A 54 -3.49 9.60 -23.04
N THR A 55 -2.73 8.68 -22.45
CA THR A 55 -1.27 8.86 -22.30
C THR A 55 -0.46 8.23 -23.42
N ARG A 56 -1.10 7.44 -24.29
CA ARG A 56 -0.44 6.64 -25.35
C ARG A 56 0.64 5.70 -24.81
N SER A 57 0.55 5.34 -23.52
CA SER A 57 1.52 4.47 -22.88
C SER A 57 1.52 3.08 -23.50
N THR A 58 2.72 2.56 -23.77
CA THR A 58 2.96 1.19 -24.23
C THR A 58 3.18 0.22 -23.08
N LEU A 59 3.11 0.68 -21.82
CA LEU A 59 3.34 -0.15 -20.65
C LEU A 59 2.33 -1.30 -20.56
N PRO A 60 2.77 -2.51 -20.18
CA PRO A 60 1.88 -3.62 -19.92
C PRO A 60 1.08 -3.36 -18.63
N LEU A 61 -0.20 -3.03 -18.80
CA LEU A 61 -1.15 -2.90 -17.70
C LEU A 61 -1.95 -4.20 -17.59
N GLY A 62 -1.90 -4.84 -16.42
CA GLY A 62 -2.64 -6.07 -16.10
C GLY A 62 -3.87 -5.80 -15.21
N THR A 63 -4.47 -6.85 -14.69
CA THR A 63 -5.71 -6.78 -13.90
C THR A 63 -5.73 -7.71 -12.67
N LYS A 64 -4.58 -8.25 -12.26
CA LYS A 64 -4.53 -9.32 -11.25
C LYS A 64 -3.88 -8.89 -9.95
N THR A 65 -2.81 -8.10 -10.02
CA THR A 65 -1.92 -7.83 -8.89
C THR A 65 -1.88 -6.35 -8.54
N SER A 66 -1.41 -5.99 -7.34
CA SER A 66 -1.18 -4.58 -7.00
C SER A 66 -0.23 -3.91 -8.00
N ASN A 67 0.80 -4.65 -8.43
CA ASN A 67 1.77 -4.21 -9.44
C ASN A 67 1.05 -3.76 -10.72
N ASP A 68 0.10 -4.56 -11.20
CA ASP A 68 -0.65 -4.27 -12.41
C ASP A 68 -1.42 -2.94 -12.32
N TYR A 69 -2.07 -2.68 -11.19
CA TYR A 69 -2.82 -1.45 -10.98
C TYR A 69 -1.90 -0.24 -10.75
N PHE A 70 -0.81 -0.41 -10.02
CA PHE A 70 0.14 0.67 -9.77
C PHE A 70 0.94 1.08 -11.01
N ARG A 71 1.14 0.19 -12.00
CA ARG A 71 1.68 0.59 -13.31
C ARG A 71 0.83 1.65 -14.01
N GLN A 72 -0.47 1.75 -13.69
CA GLN A 72 -1.31 2.83 -14.22
C GLN A 72 -0.86 4.21 -13.72
N LEU A 73 -0.32 4.31 -12.51
CA LEU A 73 0.22 5.57 -11.98
C LEU A 73 1.45 6.03 -12.78
N VAL A 74 2.30 5.08 -13.16
CA VAL A 74 3.47 5.36 -14.01
C VAL A 74 3.04 5.65 -15.45
N ALA A 75 2.09 4.88 -15.99
CA ALA A 75 1.53 5.12 -17.31
C ALA A 75 0.79 6.47 -17.43
N ALA A 76 0.28 6.99 -16.32
CA ALA A 76 -0.33 8.31 -16.20
C ALA A 76 0.70 9.45 -16.09
N GLY A 77 2.00 9.15 -15.94
CA GLY A 77 3.05 10.15 -15.70
C GLY A 77 2.98 10.79 -14.30
N LEU A 78 2.26 10.17 -13.36
CA LEU A 78 2.13 10.65 -11.98
C LEU A 78 3.34 10.26 -11.12
N TYR A 79 4.15 9.32 -11.62
CA TYR A 79 5.37 8.90 -10.97
C TYR A 79 6.34 8.25 -11.94
N ASP A 80 7.62 8.63 -11.84
CA ASP A 80 8.69 8.21 -12.77
C ASP A 80 9.67 7.21 -12.13
N GLY A 81 9.21 6.39 -11.18
CA GLY A 81 10.08 5.39 -10.55
C GLY A 81 9.31 4.26 -9.90
N GLU A 82 10.00 3.48 -9.07
CA GLU A 82 9.38 2.32 -8.40
C GLU A 82 9.72 2.21 -6.92
N LYS A 83 10.64 3.06 -6.47
CA LYS A 83 11.19 3.01 -5.11
C LYS A 83 10.11 3.21 -4.05
N LEU A 84 9.06 3.97 -4.34
CA LEU A 84 7.95 4.14 -3.41
C LEU A 84 7.08 2.90 -3.25
N PHE A 85 7.11 1.93 -4.17
CA PHE A 85 6.33 0.69 -4.02
C PHE A 85 7.06 -0.35 -3.17
N PHE A 86 8.30 -0.08 -2.77
CA PHE A 86 9.05 -0.95 -1.88
C PHE A 86 8.51 -0.88 -0.44
N ALA A 87 8.28 -2.05 0.14
CA ALA A 87 8.19 -2.24 1.58
C ALA A 87 9.11 -3.40 1.97
N ASN A 88 9.90 -3.24 3.03
CA ASN A 88 10.84 -4.28 3.46
C ASN A 88 10.10 -5.43 4.17
N ILE A 89 9.53 -6.33 3.37
CA ILE A 89 8.75 -7.49 3.79
C ILE A 89 9.27 -8.75 3.07
N LYS A 90 8.87 -9.93 3.52
CA LYS A 90 9.30 -11.19 2.90
C LYS A 90 8.86 -11.26 1.44
N GLY A 91 9.78 -11.62 0.54
CA GLY A 91 9.51 -11.76 -0.89
C GLY A 91 9.65 -10.47 -1.70
N VAL A 92 9.98 -9.34 -1.05
CA VAL A 92 10.14 -8.05 -1.73
C VAL A 92 11.62 -7.65 -1.81
N ARG A 93 12.05 -7.24 -2.99
CA ARG A 93 13.37 -6.69 -3.30
C ARG A 93 13.25 -5.19 -3.63
N LYS A 94 14.35 -4.46 -3.41
CA LYS A 94 14.46 -3.10 -3.97
C LYS A 94 14.62 -3.22 -5.48
N THR A 95 13.94 -2.34 -6.20
CA THR A 95 14.12 -2.15 -7.64
C THR A 95 15.54 -1.68 -7.95
N ASP A 96 16.07 -2.06 -9.11
CA ASP A 96 17.27 -1.52 -9.74
C ASP A 96 16.99 -0.47 -10.82
N TYR A 97 15.73 0.01 -10.89
CA TYR A 97 15.20 0.95 -11.89
C TYR A 97 16.11 2.12 -12.21
N ARG A 98 16.21 2.39 -13.51
CA ARG A 98 16.83 3.57 -14.12
C ARG A 98 15.80 4.28 -15.00
N ALA A 99 15.92 5.61 -15.06
CA ALA A 99 15.04 6.42 -15.90
C ALA A 99 15.05 5.91 -17.35
N GLY A 100 13.86 5.60 -17.88
CA GLY A 100 13.68 5.06 -19.23
C GLY A 100 13.51 3.53 -19.30
N ASP A 101 13.60 2.80 -18.19
CA ASP A 101 13.32 1.36 -18.18
C ASP A 101 11.84 1.10 -18.51
N THR A 102 11.61 0.09 -19.36
CA THR A 102 10.25 -0.32 -19.80
C THR A 102 9.66 -1.41 -18.93
N HIS A 103 10.49 -2.04 -18.10
CA HIS A 103 10.09 -3.04 -17.12
C HIS A 103 9.84 -2.32 -15.81
N LEU A 104 8.58 -2.33 -15.39
CA LEU A 104 8.16 -1.68 -14.16
C LEU A 104 7.39 -2.63 -13.27
N LEU A 105 7.55 -2.47 -11.95
CA LEU A 105 6.92 -3.19 -10.86
C LEU A 105 6.97 -4.67 -11.13
N GLU A 106 8.15 -5.17 -11.44
CA GLU A 106 8.36 -6.59 -11.66
C GLU A 106 8.02 -7.39 -10.40
N LYS A 107 7.98 -8.70 -10.59
CA LYS A 107 7.77 -9.63 -9.51
C LYS A 107 8.78 -9.37 -8.38
N GLY A 108 8.25 -9.18 -7.17
CA GLY A 108 9.00 -8.88 -5.96
C GLY A 108 9.32 -7.39 -5.76
N GLU A 109 8.89 -6.45 -6.60
CA GLU A 109 9.23 -5.03 -6.42
C GLU A 109 8.16 -4.20 -5.69
N CYS A 110 6.93 -4.72 -5.61
CA CYS A 110 5.83 -4.12 -4.86
C CYS A 110 5.63 -4.84 -3.53
N GLY A 111 5.70 -4.10 -2.42
CA GLY A 111 5.45 -4.64 -1.07
C GLY A 111 4.13 -4.22 -0.46
N PHE A 112 3.22 -3.69 -1.26
CA PHE A 112 1.93 -3.19 -0.82
C PHE A 112 0.79 -3.94 -1.48
N THR A 113 -0.18 -4.34 -0.67
CA THR A 113 -1.49 -4.82 -1.13
C THR A 113 -2.38 -3.61 -1.40
N TYR A 114 -3.03 -3.63 -2.56
CA TYR A 114 -3.95 -2.58 -2.99
C TYR A 114 -5.39 -3.03 -2.81
N ILE A 115 -6.23 -2.14 -2.28
CA ILE A 115 -7.65 -2.39 -2.07
C ILE A 115 -8.45 -1.66 -3.15
N LEU A 116 -9.03 -2.42 -4.06
CA LEU A 116 -9.76 -1.92 -5.21
C LEU A 116 -11.10 -1.29 -4.80
N GLY A 117 -11.51 -0.28 -5.56
CA GLY A 117 -12.79 0.41 -5.37
C GLY A 117 -12.81 1.44 -4.24
N GLY A 118 -11.65 1.73 -3.64
CA GLY A 118 -11.50 2.87 -2.75
C GLY A 118 -11.49 4.19 -3.54
N SER A 119 -12.00 5.24 -2.93
CA SER A 119 -12.05 6.62 -3.45
C SER A 119 -11.79 7.56 -2.30
N PHE A 120 -11.06 8.65 -2.54
CA PHE A 120 -10.82 9.69 -1.54
C PHE A 120 -12.11 10.42 -1.10
N LYS A 121 -13.24 10.14 -1.77
CA LYS A 121 -14.58 10.61 -1.41
C LYS A 121 -15.37 9.62 -0.53
N ASN A 122 -14.82 8.44 -0.20
CA ASN A 122 -15.52 7.46 0.62
C ASN A 122 -15.84 8.01 2.01
N VAL A 123 -17.11 7.87 2.41
CA VAL A 123 -17.58 8.12 3.76
C VAL A 123 -18.33 6.86 4.24
N PRO A 124 -17.88 6.18 5.31
CA PRO A 124 -16.66 6.44 6.07
C PRO A 124 -15.37 6.16 5.28
N PRO A 125 -14.21 6.67 5.72
CA PRO A 125 -12.92 6.34 5.11
C PRO A 125 -12.64 4.83 5.14
N ARG A 126 -12.02 4.31 4.07
CA ARG A 126 -11.71 2.88 3.89
C ARG A 126 -10.21 2.65 3.74
N PRO A 127 -9.71 1.44 4.04
CA PRO A 127 -8.35 1.05 3.67
C PRO A 127 -8.21 1.10 2.14
N LEU A 128 -7.15 1.75 1.66
CA LEU A 128 -6.80 1.86 0.24
C LEU A 128 -5.54 1.06 -0.09
N LEU A 129 -4.59 1.00 0.84
CA LEU A 129 -3.31 0.34 0.66
C LEU A 129 -2.77 -0.17 1.99
N VAL A 130 -2.27 -1.41 2.01
CA VAL A 130 -1.81 -2.06 3.24
C VAL A 130 -0.55 -2.89 3.07
N THR A 131 0.21 -3.06 4.14
CA THR A 131 1.37 -3.97 4.22
C THR A 131 1.62 -4.34 5.70
N PRO A 132 2.10 -5.54 6.06
CA PRO A 132 2.58 -6.64 5.24
C PRO A 132 1.55 -7.79 5.13
N MET A 133 0.46 -7.56 4.39
CA MET A 133 -0.57 -8.60 4.20
C MET A 133 -0.01 -9.81 3.44
N ILE A 134 -0.32 -11.01 3.91
CA ILE A 134 0.11 -12.28 3.32
C ILE A 134 -0.75 -12.55 2.06
N PRO A 135 -0.14 -12.72 0.87
CA PRO A 135 -0.87 -12.95 -0.37
C PRO A 135 -1.89 -14.09 -0.29
N GLY A 136 -3.08 -13.86 -0.84
CA GLY A 136 -4.19 -14.82 -0.84
C GLY A 136 -4.97 -14.90 0.48
N THR A 137 -4.68 -14.02 1.43
CA THR A 137 -5.34 -13.99 2.74
C THR A 137 -5.72 -12.56 3.15
N ASP A 138 -6.43 -12.42 4.26
CA ASP A 138 -6.68 -11.19 5.01
C ASP A 138 -5.77 -11.06 6.26
N ARG A 139 -4.73 -11.91 6.36
CA ARG A 139 -3.80 -11.93 7.48
C ARG A 139 -2.54 -11.12 7.18
N PHE A 140 -1.90 -10.61 8.22
CA PHE A 140 -0.68 -9.82 8.17
C PHE A 140 0.49 -10.57 8.80
N ASP A 141 1.68 -10.49 8.19
CA ASP A 141 2.91 -11.00 8.81
C ASP A 141 3.35 -10.06 9.95
N PRO A 142 3.38 -10.49 11.22
CA PRO A 142 3.78 -9.60 12.31
C PRO A 142 5.29 -9.28 12.30
N LYS A 143 6.12 -10.03 11.56
CA LYS A 143 7.59 -9.92 11.67
C LYS A 143 8.17 -8.61 11.13
N PRO A 144 7.80 -8.10 9.94
CA PRO A 144 8.49 -6.98 9.31
C PRO A 144 8.46 -5.68 10.13
N PHE A 145 7.34 -5.42 10.82
CA PHE A 145 7.15 -4.17 11.56
C PHE A 145 6.84 -4.38 13.05
N LYS A 146 7.30 -5.48 13.64
CA LYS A 146 7.20 -5.78 15.08
C LYS A 146 5.75 -5.78 15.59
N GLY A 147 4.92 -6.61 14.97
CA GLY A 147 3.52 -6.81 15.31
C GLY A 147 2.61 -5.67 14.85
N LYS A 148 2.99 -4.94 13.80
CA LYS A 148 2.19 -3.83 13.27
C LYS A 148 2.03 -3.97 11.76
N ALA A 149 0.90 -3.51 11.26
CA ALA A 149 0.64 -3.25 9.85
C ALA A 149 0.72 -1.75 9.58
N VAL A 150 0.97 -1.38 8.32
CA VAL A 150 0.74 -0.04 7.79
C VAL A 150 -0.55 -0.07 7.00
N ILE A 151 -1.45 0.88 7.28
CA ILE A 151 -2.69 1.09 6.54
C ILE A 151 -2.74 2.55 6.10
N LEU A 152 -2.86 2.75 4.78
CA LEU A 152 -3.30 4.01 4.20
C LEU A 152 -4.81 3.98 4.04
N TRP A 153 -5.46 5.01 4.56
CA TRP A 153 -6.90 5.23 4.46
C TRP A 153 -7.22 6.23 3.35
N THR A 154 -8.45 6.18 2.83
CA THR A 154 -8.95 7.13 1.81
C THR A 154 -9.09 8.58 2.30
N ASP A 155 -8.80 8.87 3.57
CA ASP A 155 -8.71 10.23 4.13
C ASP A 155 -7.25 10.69 4.32
N PHE A 156 -6.32 10.07 3.59
CA PHE A 156 -4.86 10.30 3.64
C PHE A 156 -4.17 9.93 4.95
N ARG A 157 -4.88 9.38 5.94
CA ARG A 157 -4.22 8.87 7.14
C ARG A 157 -3.40 7.64 6.77
N ALA A 158 -2.10 7.69 7.04
CA ALA A 158 -1.24 6.52 7.06
C ALA A 158 -0.95 6.15 8.51
N GLU A 159 -1.47 5.02 8.95
CA GLU A 159 -1.44 4.57 10.33
C GLU A 159 -0.66 3.28 10.48
N ARG A 160 -0.10 3.10 11.68
CA ARG A 160 0.47 1.84 12.12
C ARG A 160 -0.52 1.20 13.07
N ILE A 161 -1.04 0.03 12.73
CA ILE A 161 -2.09 -0.64 13.51
C ILE A 161 -1.53 -1.96 14.04
N PRO A 162 -1.72 -2.29 15.34
CA PRO A 162 -1.33 -3.59 15.88
C PRO A 162 -1.96 -4.74 15.09
N ILE A 163 -1.18 -5.80 14.93
CA ILE A 163 -1.65 -7.10 14.42
C ILE A 163 -1.96 -7.97 15.64
N ASP A 164 -3.13 -8.59 15.68
CA ASP A 164 -3.52 -9.51 16.76
C ASP A 164 -2.81 -10.87 16.65
N GLU A 165 -3.07 -11.76 17.61
CA GLU A 165 -2.47 -13.09 17.65
C GLU A 165 -2.92 -14.01 16.50
N HIS A 166 -4.03 -13.69 15.84
CA HIS A 166 -4.57 -14.41 14.70
C HIS A 166 -4.09 -13.84 13.35
N GLY A 167 -3.28 -12.78 13.38
CA GLY A 167 -2.75 -12.12 12.20
C GLY A 167 -3.69 -11.06 11.61
N HIS A 168 -4.71 -10.61 12.33
CA HIS A 168 -5.63 -9.57 11.84
C HIS A 168 -5.23 -8.18 12.31
N VAL A 169 -5.63 -7.20 11.51
CA VAL A 169 -5.84 -5.85 11.99
C VAL A 169 -7.30 -5.71 12.36
N THR A 170 -7.60 -5.19 13.56
CA THR A 170 -8.97 -4.97 14.02
C THR A 170 -9.33 -3.49 14.04
N ASP A 171 -10.62 -3.19 13.90
CA ASP A 171 -11.14 -1.86 14.19
C ASP A 171 -11.22 -1.59 15.71
N SER A 172 -11.72 -0.41 16.08
CA SER A 172 -11.88 0.00 17.48
C SER A 172 -12.87 -0.86 18.28
N ALA A 173 -13.73 -1.64 17.62
CA ALA A 173 -14.66 -2.57 18.24
C ALA A 173 -14.09 -4.00 18.30
N GLY A 174 -12.82 -4.22 17.91
CA GLY A 174 -12.18 -5.53 17.91
C GLY A 174 -12.60 -6.42 16.74
N ARG A 175 -13.28 -5.89 15.72
CA ARG A 175 -13.68 -6.68 14.54
C ARG A 175 -12.55 -6.70 13.53
N ASN A 176 -12.31 -7.84 12.88
CA ASN A 176 -11.38 -7.94 11.76
C ASN A 176 -11.72 -6.86 10.72
N LEU A 177 -10.74 -6.03 10.38
CA LEU A 177 -10.91 -4.91 9.47
C LEU A 177 -11.24 -5.37 8.05
N PHE A 178 -10.77 -6.55 7.64
CA PHE A 178 -10.97 -7.11 6.30
C PHE A 178 -12.09 -8.15 6.22
N ASP A 179 -12.86 -8.32 7.31
CA ASP A 179 -14.11 -9.08 7.26
C ASP A 179 -15.14 -8.31 6.42
N PRO A 180 -15.78 -8.92 5.41
CA PRO A 180 -16.87 -8.29 4.64
C PRO A 180 -18.01 -7.71 5.48
N ALA A 181 -18.26 -8.28 6.67
CA ALA A 181 -19.27 -7.78 7.60
C ALA A 181 -18.81 -6.53 8.38
N ASN A 182 -17.54 -6.13 8.29
CA ASN A 182 -17.07 -4.91 8.92
C ASN A 182 -17.79 -3.69 8.32
N PRO A 183 -18.39 -2.79 9.15
CA PRO A 183 -19.12 -1.63 8.65
C PRO A 183 -18.33 -0.70 7.75
N VAL A 184 -16.99 -0.72 7.84
CA VAL A 184 -16.12 0.06 6.95
C VAL A 184 -16.41 -0.23 5.47
N TRP A 185 -16.80 -1.47 5.14
CA TRP A 185 -17.08 -1.90 3.77
C TRP A 185 -18.51 -1.65 3.32
N GLY A 186 -19.41 -1.24 4.21
CA GLY A 186 -20.80 -0.93 3.87
C GLY A 186 -21.54 -2.09 3.19
N GLY A 187 -21.24 -3.34 3.58
CA GLY A 187 -21.87 -4.55 3.04
C GLY A 187 -21.23 -5.10 1.76
N ALA A 188 -20.23 -4.43 1.18
CA ALA A 188 -19.42 -4.98 0.09
C ALA A 188 -18.24 -5.81 0.65
N SER A 189 -17.81 -6.84 -0.07
CA SER A 189 -16.56 -7.51 0.27
C SER A 189 -15.36 -6.66 -0.18
N PRO A 190 -14.27 -6.57 0.60
CA PRO A 190 -13.05 -5.92 0.14
C PRO A 190 -12.51 -6.64 -1.10
N MET A 191 -12.27 -5.89 -2.17
CA MET A 191 -11.61 -6.41 -3.36
C MET A 191 -10.11 -6.21 -3.22
N ILE A 192 -9.39 -7.31 -3.00
CA ILE A 192 -7.97 -7.27 -2.68
C ILE A 192 -7.17 -7.65 -3.92
N ALA A 193 -6.28 -6.75 -4.34
CA ALA A 193 -5.21 -7.06 -5.29
C ALA A 193 -3.92 -7.25 -4.49
N TRP A 194 -3.44 -8.47 -4.35
CA TRP A 194 -2.17 -8.78 -3.68
C TRP A 194 -0.96 -8.44 -4.58
N PRO A 195 0.20 -8.12 -3.98
CA PRO A 195 1.42 -7.90 -4.76
C PRO A 195 1.91 -9.20 -5.40
N ASP A 196 2.55 -9.08 -6.56
CA ASP A 196 3.26 -10.21 -7.19
C ASP A 196 4.62 -10.40 -6.50
N LEU A 197 4.73 -11.39 -5.60
CA LEU A 197 5.92 -11.71 -4.81
C LEU A 197 6.67 -12.94 -5.34
#